data_AF-A0A968U9I6-F1
#
_entry.id   AF-A0A968U9I6-F1
#
_cell.length_a   1.000
_cell.length_b   1.000
_cell.length_c   1.000
_cell.angle_alpha   90.00
_cell.angle_beta   90.00
_cell.angle_gamma   90.00
#
_symmetry.space_group_name_H-M   'P 1'
#
loop_
_entity.id
_entity.type
_entity.pdbx_description
1 polymer ?
#
loop_
_entity_poly.entity_id
_entity_poly.type
_entity_poly.pdbx_seq_one_letter_code
_entity_poly.pdbx_strand_id
1 'polypeptide(L)'
;MAGTIKFQTSDRRSARQLNRLPNRRSNRLLGRIYNWLRSVNPLTGIDWSEFRKAYGVFIANPAQGILHILAAERHSNWQKWVTKRLVDQASHLQNVDLTINVNSLLQLPEDTLGGAYARHIILQGFDPEAFVAAEDTHWFEYRGALSHDVYHIIAGFDGSAIGEFGLAAFVLMQYRDLLNVFVLSHLPWFLIGNIKLAPQAIAAVSKGLLRGIRCKPVFAYPFEQNWHKLVSQVRQELGIA
;
A
#
# COMPACT_ATOMS: atom_id res chain seq x y z
N MET A 1 56.88 -58.61 -34.31
CA MET A 1 56.33 -57.79 -33.22
C MET A 1 55.23 -58.57 -32.56
N ALA A 2 55.51 -59.07 -31.36
CA ALA A 2 54.66 -59.95 -30.57
C ALA A 2 53.70 -59.14 -29.68
N GLY A 3 52.53 -59.69 -29.39
CA GLY A 3 51.60 -59.11 -28.41
C GLY A 3 50.20 -59.73 -28.40
N THR A 4 50.11 -61.04 -28.12
CA THR A 4 48.86 -61.71 -27.73
C THR A 4 48.89 -61.94 -26.23
N ILE A 5 47.93 -61.42 -25.45
CA ILE A 5 47.53 -62.01 -24.15
C ILE A 5 46.01 -61.83 -23.96
N LYS A 6 45.30 -62.96 -23.88
CA LYS A 6 44.02 -63.13 -23.16
C LYS A 6 44.34 -63.72 -21.78
N PHE A 7 43.64 -63.27 -20.73
CA PHE A 7 43.21 -64.07 -19.56
C PHE A 7 42.10 -63.25 -18.86
N GLN A 8 40.83 -63.64 -18.93
CA GLN A 8 40.07 -64.57 -18.09
C GLN A 8 39.70 -64.02 -16.69
N THR A 9 38.40 -64.16 -16.43
CA THR A 9 37.54 -63.76 -15.31
C THR A 9 37.95 -64.24 -13.91
N SER A 10 37.84 -63.35 -12.92
CA SER A 10 37.11 -63.52 -11.64
C SER A 10 37.40 -62.27 -10.80
N ASP A 11 36.44 -61.46 -10.39
CA ASP A 11 35.87 -61.67 -9.06
C ASP A 11 34.49 -61.00 -8.92
N ARG A 12 33.50 -61.79 -8.50
CA ARG A 12 32.20 -61.32 -8.04
C ARG A 12 32.28 -61.20 -6.53
N ARG A 13 32.29 -59.97 -6.00
CA ARG A 13 31.57 -59.53 -4.78
C ARG A 13 32.13 -58.19 -4.30
N SER A 14 31.29 -57.17 -4.33
CA SER A 14 31.21 -56.03 -3.37
C SER A 14 30.19 -55.05 -3.95
N ALA A 15 28.90 -55.31 -3.75
CA ALA A 15 28.13 -54.69 -2.67
C ALA A 15 27.77 -53.22 -2.98
N ARG A 16 26.61 -53.08 -3.64
CA ARG A 16 25.63 -52.00 -3.52
C ARG A 16 25.93 -50.94 -2.44
N GLN A 17 26.34 -49.75 -2.85
CA GLN A 17 26.23 -48.45 -2.16
C GLN A 17 26.91 -47.43 -3.10
N LEU A 18 26.32 -46.35 -3.62
CA LEU A 18 25.33 -45.40 -3.12
C LEU A 18 24.61 -44.76 -4.33
N ASN A 19 23.40 -45.23 -4.68
CA ASN A 19 22.40 -44.39 -5.34
C ASN A 19 21.30 -44.14 -4.32
N ARG A 20 21.56 -43.25 -3.37
CA ARG A 20 20.50 -42.71 -2.50
C ARG A 20 19.72 -41.69 -3.33
N LEU A 21 18.64 -42.14 -3.95
CA LEU A 21 17.57 -41.24 -4.38
C LEU A 21 17.15 -40.38 -3.17
N PRO A 22 16.96 -39.05 -3.32
CA PRO A 22 16.55 -38.21 -2.21
C PRO A 22 15.24 -38.75 -1.62
N ASN A 23 15.25 -38.90 -0.30
CA ASN A 23 14.22 -39.56 0.48
C ASN A 23 12.85 -38.89 0.24
N ARG A 24 11.83 -39.63 -0.23
CA ARG A 24 10.46 -39.10 -0.47
C ARG A 24 9.87 -38.35 0.73
N ARG A 25 10.31 -38.65 1.95
CA ARG A 25 9.94 -37.91 3.18
C ARG A 25 10.63 -36.54 3.30
N SER A 26 11.90 -36.40 2.90
CA SER A 26 12.59 -35.09 2.91
C SER A 26 11.99 -34.16 1.86
N ASN A 27 11.58 -34.68 0.69
CA ASN A 27 10.88 -33.88 -0.32
C ASN A 27 9.51 -33.36 0.16
N ARG A 28 8.79 -34.12 1.00
CA ARG A 28 7.53 -33.66 1.61
C ARG A 28 7.76 -32.61 2.71
N LEU A 29 8.80 -32.76 3.52
CA LEU A 29 9.15 -31.78 4.55
C LEU A 29 9.65 -30.47 3.93
N LEU A 30 10.53 -30.56 2.94
CA LEU A 30 11.00 -29.40 2.17
C LEU A 30 9.85 -28.73 1.42
N GLY A 31 8.93 -29.50 0.83
CA GLY A 31 7.71 -28.95 0.23
C GLY A 31 6.80 -28.23 1.24
N ARG A 32 6.65 -28.78 2.46
CA ARG A 32 5.92 -28.11 3.56
C ARG A 32 6.60 -26.82 4.01
N ILE A 33 7.91 -26.83 4.19
CA ILE A 33 8.69 -25.65 4.57
C ILE A 33 8.63 -24.59 3.47
N TYR A 34 8.76 -24.98 2.19
CA TYR A 34 8.63 -24.08 1.05
C TYR A 34 7.24 -23.45 0.96
N ASN A 35 6.17 -24.24 1.10
CA ASN A 35 4.81 -23.74 1.10
C ASN A 35 4.54 -22.80 2.30
N TRP A 36 5.09 -23.14 3.47
CA TRP A 36 5.01 -22.27 4.64
C TRP A 36 5.75 -20.95 4.42
N LEU A 37 7.01 -20.98 3.95
CA LEU A 37 7.79 -19.79 3.61
C LEU A 37 7.07 -18.88 2.60
N ARG A 38 6.44 -19.47 1.57
CA ARG A 38 5.62 -18.71 0.62
C ARG A 38 4.37 -18.12 1.26
N SER A 39 3.71 -18.85 2.16
CA SER A 39 2.51 -18.36 2.85
C SER A 39 2.78 -17.16 3.75
N VAL A 40 3.99 -17.04 4.30
CA VAL A 40 4.39 -15.93 5.19
C VAL A 40 5.16 -14.82 4.47
N ASN A 41 5.68 -15.06 3.27
CA ASN A 41 6.40 -14.04 2.51
C ASN A 41 5.41 -13.00 1.93
N PRO A 42 5.52 -11.71 2.31
CA PRO A 42 4.61 -10.65 1.85
C PRO A 42 4.63 -10.47 0.33
N LEU A 43 5.78 -10.67 -0.31
CA LEU A 43 5.96 -10.49 -1.76
C LEU A 43 5.31 -11.61 -2.59
N THR A 44 4.90 -12.71 -1.96
CA THR A 44 4.22 -13.79 -2.67
C THR A 44 2.87 -13.30 -3.20
N GLY A 45 2.66 -13.42 -4.51
CA GLY A 45 1.43 -13.02 -5.18
C GLY A 45 1.43 -11.60 -5.74
N ILE A 46 2.55 -10.86 -5.63
CA ILE A 46 2.73 -9.61 -6.37
C ILE A 46 2.87 -9.92 -7.86
N ASP A 47 2.08 -9.24 -8.69
CA ASP A 47 2.25 -9.24 -10.15
C ASP A 47 3.29 -8.19 -10.56
N TRP A 48 4.52 -8.67 -10.79
CA TRP A 48 5.64 -7.82 -11.21
C TRP A 48 5.50 -7.25 -12.63
N SER A 49 4.59 -7.78 -13.45
CA SER A 49 4.27 -7.20 -14.76
C SER A 49 3.48 -5.91 -14.58
N GLU A 50 2.40 -5.95 -13.80
CA GLU A 50 1.59 -4.78 -13.45
C GLU A 50 2.41 -3.74 -12.69
N PHE A 51 3.24 -4.18 -11.72
CA PHE A 51 4.13 -3.28 -11.00
C PHE A 51 5.09 -2.51 -11.93
N ARG A 52 5.61 -3.17 -12.98
CA ARG A 52 6.46 -2.51 -13.98
C ARG A 52 5.68 -1.53 -14.85
N LYS A 53 4.45 -1.89 -15.25
CA LYS A 53 3.57 -0.99 -16.01
C LYS A 53 3.29 0.29 -15.22
N ALA A 54 3.08 0.17 -13.91
CA ALA A 54 2.87 1.32 -13.04
C ALA A 54 4.01 2.35 -13.15
N TYR A 55 5.28 1.95 -13.03
CA TYR A 55 6.41 2.86 -13.22
C TYR A 55 6.47 3.46 -14.62
N GLY A 56 6.05 2.71 -15.64
CA GLY A 56 6.05 3.18 -17.03
C GLY A 56 5.04 4.30 -17.31
N VAL A 57 3.95 4.39 -16.52
CA VAL A 57 2.86 5.35 -16.80
C VAL A 57 2.63 6.38 -15.69
N PHE A 58 3.03 6.11 -14.44
CA PHE A 58 2.62 6.91 -13.28
C PHE A 58 3.00 8.39 -13.38
N ILE A 59 4.20 8.72 -13.88
CA ILE A 59 4.62 10.12 -14.01
C ILE A 59 3.75 10.89 -15.01
N ALA A 60 3.31 10.24 -16.10
CA ALA A 60 2.50 10.88 -17.13
C ALA A 60 1.00 10.83 -16.80
N ASN A 61 0.56 9.77 -16.12
CA ASN A 61 -0.83 9.55 -15.72
C ASN A 61 -0.87 8.83 -14.35
N PRO A 62 -0.88 9.60 -13.24
CA PRO A 62 -0.85 9.05 -11.89
C PRO A 62 -2.02 8.10 -11.61
N ALA A 63 -3.23 8.45 -12.05
CA ALA A 63 -4.42 7.63 -11.85
C ALA A 63 -4.26 6.22 -12.46
N GLN A 64 -3.78 6.13 -13.71
CA GLN A 64 -3.50 4.84 -14.34
C GLN A 64 -2.36 4.08 -13.66
N GLY A 65 -1.32 4.77 -13.20
CA GLY A 65 -0.24 4.15 -12.44
C GLY A 65 -0.74 3.53 -11.13
N ILE A 66 -1.63 4.21 -10.41
CA ILE A 66 -2.26 3.70 -9.17
C ILE A 66 -3.07 2.43 -9.48
N LEU A 67 -3.88 2.43 -10.55
CA LEU A 67 -4.65 1.23 -10.94
C LEU A 67 -3.74 0.03 -11.21
N HIS A 68 -2.58 0.23 -11.85
CA HIS A 68 -1.59 -0.83 -12.04
C HIS A 68 -0.97 -1.32 -10.72
N ILE A 69 -0.73 -0.44 -9.74
CA ILE A 69 -0.24 -0.88 -8.42
C ILE A 69 -1.29 -1.67 -7.65
N LEU A 70 -2.54 -1.22 -7.65
CA LEU A 70 -3.64 -1.95 -7.02
C LEU A 70 -3.82 -3.33 -7.68
N ALA A 71 -3.69 -3.41 -9.02
CA ALA A 71 -3.68 -4.68 -9.74
C ALA A 71 -2.48 -5.55 -9.35
N ALA A 72 -1.29 -4.96 -9.21
CA ALA A 72 -0.07 -5.66 -8.84
C ALA A 72 -0.13 -6.31 -7.46
N GLU A 73 -0.74 -5.65 -6.47
CA GLU A 73 -0.81 -6.16 -5.10
C GLU A 73 -2.06 -7.00 -4.81
N ARG A 74 -3.08 -6.97 -5.66
CA ARG A 74 -4.44 -7.55 -5.45
C ARG A 74 -4.44 -8.94 -4.83
N HIS A 75 -3.53 -9.82 -5.26
CA HIS A 75 -3.48 -11.21 -4.81
C HIS A 75 -2.32 -11.52 -3.86
N SER A 76 -1.52 -10.51 -3.53
CA SER A 76 -0.35 -10.65 -2.67
C SER A 76 -0.71 -10.96 -1.23
N ASN A 77 0.17 -11.68 -0.54
CA ASN A 77 0.03 -11.90 0.90
C ASN A 77 0.16 -10.59 1.68
N TRP A 78 0.96 -9.65 1.18
CA TRP A 78 1.06 -8.31 1.74
C TRP A 78 -0.30 -7.61 1.76
N GLN A 79 -0.98 -7.52 0.61
CA GLN A 79 -2.27 -6.84 0.54
C GLN A 79 -3.34 -7.52 1.40
N LYS A 80 -3.38 -8.86 1.41
CA LYS A 80 -4.29 -9.60 2.30
C LYS A 80 -4.08 -9.24 3.77
N TRP A 81 -2.82 -9.11 4.20
CA TRP A 81 -2.49 -8.69 5.56
C TRP A 81 -2.89 -7.24 5.84
N VAL A 82 -2.63 -6.32 4.90
CA VAL A 82 -3.02 -4.90 5.00
C VAL A 82 -4.53 -4.78 5.14
N THR A 83 -5.29 -5.35 4.20
CA THR A 83 -6.75 -5.30 4.21
C THR A 83 -7.31 -5.89 5.49
N LYS A 84 -6.86 -7.09 5.89
CA LYS A 84 -7.33 -7.71 7.14
C LYS A 84 -7.12 -6.78 8.35
N ARG A 85 -5.92 -6.22 8.50
CA ARG A 85 -5.59 -5.35 9.63
C ARG A 85 -6.44 -4.07 9.64
N LEU A 86 -6.62 -3.44 8.48
CA LEU A 86 -7.41 -2.22 8.37
C LEU A 86 -8.90 -2.48 8.58
N VAL A 87 -9.44 -3.59 8.06
CA VAL A 87 -10.81 -4.03 8.33
C VAL A 87 -11.02 -4.32 9.81
N ASP A 88 -10.09 -5.02 10.47
CA ASP A 88 -10.18 -5.31 11.90
C ASP A 88 -10.23 -4.00 12.72
N GLN A 89 -9.43 -2.99 12.34
CA GLN A 89 -9.41 -1.66 12.98
C GLN A 89 -10.71 -0.87 12.77
N ALA A 90 -11.35 -0.99 11.60
CA ALA A 90 -12.49 -0.19 11.19
C ALA A 90 -13.79 -1.01 11.06
N SER A 91 -13.87 -2.19 11.67
CA SER A 91 -15.03 -3.11 11.54
C SER A 91 -16.35 -2.47 11.95
N HIS A 92 -16.33 -1.54 12.91
CA HIS A 92 -17.49 -0.77 13.34
C HIS A 92 -18.02 0.22 12.28
N LEU A 93 -17.30 0.42 11.17
CA LEU A 93 -17.64 1.36 10.09
C LEU A 93 -18.16 0.68 8.83
N GLN A 94 -18.21 -0.65 8.79
CA GLN A 94 -18.58 -1.42 7.58
C GLN A 94 -19.97 -1.11 7.01
N ASN A 95 -20.88 -0.58 7.84
CA ASN A 95 -22.27 -0.29 7.49
C ASN A 95 -22.58 1.23 7.53
N VAL A 96 -21.56 2.08 7.57
CA VAL A 96 -21.75 3.54 7.59
C VAL A 96 -22.05 4.01 6.16
N ASP A 97 -22.97 4.96 6.03
CA ASP A 97 -23.22 5.64 4.76
C ASP A 97 -22.02 6.52 4.41
N LEU A 98 -21.42 6.26 3.25
CA LEU A 98 -20.25 6.94 2.73
C LEU A 98 -20.61 8.02 1.70
N THR A 99 -21.90 8.31 1.51
CA THR A 99 -22.38 9.35 0.59
C THR A 99 -21.90 10.74 1.03
N ILE A 100 -21.25 11.46 0.13
CA ILE A 100 -20.74 12.82 0.39
C ILE A 100 -21.48 13.83 -0.49
N ASN A 101 -22.07 14.84 0.13
CA ASN A 101 -22.57 16.02 -0.57
C ASN A 101 -21.59 17.19 -0.37
N VAL A 102 -20.69 17.38 -1.33
CA VAL A 102 -19.65 18.42 -1.27
C VAL A 102 -20.27 19.83 -1.16
N ASN A 103 -21.39 20.10 -1.82
CA ASN A 103 -22.08 21.39 -1.75
C ASN A 103 -22.59 21.69 -0.33
N SER A 104 -23.11 20.68 0.38
CA SER A 104 -23.50 20.81 1.78
C SER A 104 -22.30 21.04 2.69
N LEU A 105 -21.20 20.31 2.46
CA LEU A 105 -19.97 20.48 3.24
C LEU A 105 -19.31 21.85 3.05
N LEU A 106 -19.44 22.44 1.86
CA LEU A 106 -18.92 23.77 1.56
C LEU A 106 -19.58 24.88 2.41
N GLN A 107 -20.83 24.68 2.84
CA GLN A 107 -21.54 25.61 3.73
C GLN A 107 -21.00 25.59 5.17
N LEU A 108 -20.17 24.61 5.52
CA LEU A 108 -19.56 24.54 6.85
C LEU A 108 -18.40 25.53 6.99
N PRO A 109 -18.10 25.99 8.22
CA PRO A 109 -16.94 26.84 8.49
C PRO A 109 -15.64 26.20 7.98
N GLU A 110 -14.73 27.02 7.48
CA GLU A 110 -13.50 26.57 6.82
C GLU A 110 -12.58 25.74 7.72
N ASP A 111 -12.63 25.99 9.03
CA ASP A 111 -11.83 25.29 10.03
C ASP A 111 -12.46 23.97 10.51
N THR A 112 -13.65 23.61 10.01
CA THR A 112 -14.25 22.28 10.20
C THR A 112 -13.70 21.26 9.20
N LEU A 113 -13.76 19.97 9.55
CA LEU A 113 -13.30 18.88 8.69
C LEU A 113 -13.99 18.89 7.34
N GLY A 114 -15.32 19.02 7.31
CA GLY A 114 -16.11 19.04 6.09
C GLY A 114 -15.88 20.30 5.27
N GLY A 115 -15.80 21.46 5.93
CA GLY A 115 -15.50 22.72 5.24
C GLY A 115 -14.13 22.69 4.57
N ALA A 116 -13.09 22.27 5.29
CA ALA A 116 -11.74 22.14 4.73
C ALA A 116 -11.68 21.10 3.60
N TYR A 117 -12.33 19.94 3.78
CA TYR A 117 -12.43 18.89 2.76
C TYR A 117 -13.07 19.40 1.47
N ALA A 118 -14.25 20.02 1.55
CA ALA A 118 -14.96 20.51 0.36
C ALA A 118 -14.14 21.52 -0.43
N ARG A 119 -13.47 22.46 0.26
CA ARG A 119 -12.60 23.45 -0.38
C ARG A 119 -11.38 22.78 -1.02
N HIS A 120 -10.78 21.79 -0.37
CA HIS A 120 -9.66 21.03 -0.93
C HIS A 120 -10.05 20.31 -2.23
N ILE A 121 -11.16 19.57 -2.22
CA ILE A 121 -11.69 18.86 -3.40
C ILE A 121 -11.93 19.84 -4.57
N ILE A 122 -12.56 20.99 -4.32
CA ILE A 122 -12.81 22.02 -5.34
C ILE A 122 -11.49 22.60 -5.87
N LEU A 123 -10.52 22.87 -5.00
CA LEU A 123 -9.20 23.40 -5.40
C LEU A 123 -8.42 22.41 -6.27
N GLN A 124 -8.61 21.11 -6.08
CA GLN A 124 -8.01 20.07 -6.93
C GLN A 124 -8.73 19.93 -8.29
N GLY A 125 -9.80 20.69 -8.53
CA GLY A 125 -10.54 20.68 -9.79
C GLY A 125 -11.49 19.49 -9.95
N PHE A 126 -11.78 18.76 -8.86
CA PHE A 126 -12.77 17.71 -8.87
C PHE A 126 -14.19 18.28 -8.90
N ASP A 127 -15.06 17.61 -9.66
CA ASP A 127 -16.48 17.93 -9.72
C ASP A 127 -17.16 17.49 -8.40
N PRO A 128 -17.80 18.42 -7.64
CA PRO A 128 -18.60 18.12 -6.46
C PRO A 128 -19.67 17.03 -6.66
N GLU A 129 -20.15 16.84 -7.89
CA GLU A 129 -21.20 15.88 -8.23
C GLU A 129 -20.65 14.50 -8.67
N ALA A 130 -19.34 14.37 -8.87
CA ALA A 130 -18.72 13.13 -9.34
C ALA A 130 -18.52 12.06 -8.26
N PHE A 131 -18.77 12.38 -6.98
CA PHE A 131 -18.60 11.45 -5.86
C PHE A 131 -19.80 10.50 -5.74
N VAL A 132 -19.94 9.59 -6.70
CA VAL A 132 -20.92 8.49 -6.64
C VAL A 132 -20.16 7.17 -6.51
N ALA A 133 -20.43 6.40 -5.45
CA ALA A 133 -19.94 5.04 -5.35
C ALA A 133 -20.49 4.22 -6.53
N ALA A 134 -19.64 3.49 -7.25
CA ALA A 134 -20.16 2.48 -8.16
C ALA A 134 -20.87 1.39 -7.34
N GLU A 135 -22.06 0.98 -7.75
CA GLU A 135 -22.99 0.11 -6.98
C GLU A 135 -22.35 -1.19 -6.44
N ASP A 136 -21.29 -1.68 -7.07
CA ASP A 136 -20.59 -2.93 -6.70
C ASP A 136 -19.26 -2.72 -5.96
N THR A 137 -18.91 -1.49 -5.56
CA THR A 137 -17.63 -1.23 -4.89
C THR A 137 -17.68 -1.70 -3.45
N HIS A 138 -16.76 -2.59 -3.07
CA HIS A 138 -16.68 -3.06 -1.68
C HIS A 138 -16.37 -1.87 -0.74
N TRP A 139 -17.09 -1.77 0.39
CA TRP A 139 -17.02 -0.62 1.32
C TRP A 139 -15.59 -0.20 1.69
N PHE A 140 -14.70 -1.19 1.86
CA PHE A 140 -13.28 -0.97 2.19
C PHE A 140 -12.54 -0.17 1.11
N GLU A 141 -12.77 -0.53 -0.17
CA GLU A 141 -12.12 0.13 -1.30
C GLU A 141 -12.67 1.54 -1.47
N TYR A 142 -13.99 1.71 -1.35
CA TYR A 142 -14.64 3.02 -1.43
C TYR A 142 -14.21 3.95 -0.30
N ARG A 143 -14.22 3.46 0.95
CA ARG A 143 -13.69 4.19 2.11
C ARG A 143 -12.24 4.56 1.91
N GLY A 144 -11.41 3.64 1.40
CA GLY A 144 -9.99 3.88 1.13
C GLY A 144 -9.80 5.07 0.18
N ALA A 145 -10.56 5.13 -0.90
CA ALA A 145 -10.53 6.23 -1.86
C ALA A 145 -10.93 7.57 -1.22
N LEU A 146 -12.07 7.61 -0.52
CA LEU A 146 -12.53 8.84 0.14
C LEU A 146 -11.60 9.31 1.26
N SER A 147 -11.01 8.37 2.00
CA SER A 147 -10.14 8.69 3.14
C SER A 147 -8.87 9.43 2.71
N HIS A 148 -8.39 9.22 1.47
CA HIS A 148 -7.20 9.87 0.95
C HIS A 148 -7.27 11.39 1.09
N ASP A 149 -8.32 12.00 0.55
CA ASP A 149 -8.49 13.45 0.54
C ASP A 149 -8.80 14.00 1.93
N VAL A 150 -9.48 13.20 2.77
CA VAL A 150 -9.65 13.51 4.19
C VAL A 150 -8.29 13.56 4.91
N TYR A 151 -7.34 12.70 4.55
CA TYR A 151 -6.03 12.66 5.17
C TYR A 151 -5.15 13.86 4.80
N HIS A 152 -5.30 14.47 3.61
CA HIS A 152 -4.69 15.76 3.33
C HIS A 152 -5.06 16.81 4.39
N ILE A 153 -6.34 16.89 4.74
CA ILE A 153 -6.85 17.82 5.74
C ILE A 153 -6.33 17.50 7.14
N ILE A 154 -6.52 16.25 7.58
CA ILE A 154 -6.20 15.83 8.94
C ILE A 154 -4.68 15.87 9.16
N ALA A 155 -3.89 15.36 8.22
CA ALA A 155 -2.43 15.33 8.33
C ALA A 155 -1.78 16.67 7.93
N GLY A 156 -2.52 17.60 7.31
CA GLY A 156 -2.07 18.95 6.98
C GLY A 156 -1.04 18.99 5.85
N PHE A 157 -1.32 18.27 4.77
CA PHE A 157 -0.57 18.28 3.52
C PHE A 157 -1.47 18.80 2.40
N ASP A 158 -0.95 19.71 1.59
CA ASP A 158 -1.66 20.18 0.38
C ASP A 158 -1.56 19.16 -0.76
N GLY A 159 -2.21 19.45 -1.90
CA GLY A 159 -2.12 18.62 -3.11
C GLY A 159 -0.91 18.94 -4.00
N SER A 160 0.12 19.61 -3.48
CA SER A 160 1.37 19.79 -4.23
C SER A 160 2.17 18.49 -4.25
N ALA A 161 3.12 18.34 -5.18
CA ALA A 161 3.99 17.15 -5.20
C ALA A 161 4.71 16.89 -3.86
N ILE A 162 5.10 17.95 -3.14
CA ILE A 162 5.72 17.82 -1.80
C ILE A 162 4.68 17.39 -0.76
N GLY A 163 3.47 17.95 -0.84
CA GLY A 163 2.33 17.55 -0.02
C GLY A 163 2.00 16.08 -0.19
N GLU A 164 1.92 15.60 -1.43
CA GLU A 164 1.71 14.18 -1.77
C GLU A 164 2.78 13.26 -1.18
N PHE A 165 4.07 13.63 -1.26
CA PHE A 165 5.12 12.83 -0.61
C PHE A 165 4.99 12.81 0.91
N GLY A 166 4.61 13.95 1.52
CA GLY A 166 4.33 14.03 2.95
C GLY A 166 3.14 13.16 3.36
N LEU A 167 2.06 13.20 2.58
CA LEU A 167 0.88 12.37 2.81
C LEU A 167 1.20 10.89 2.59
N ALA A 168 1.88 10.52 1.51
CA ALA A 168 2.26 9.13 1.25
C ALA A 168 3.11 8.57 2.39
N ALA A 169 4.03 9.35 2.95
CA ALA A 169 4.79 8.98 4.14
C ALA A 169 3.91 8.76 5.37
N PHE A 170 2.91 9.62 5.58
CA PHE A 170 1.93 9.47 6.66
C PHE A 170 1.08 8.21 6.50
N VAL A 171 0.49 8.01 5.32
CA VAL A 171 -0.37 6.87 5.02
C VAL A 171 0.43 5.57 5.04
N LEU A 172 1.69 5.56 4.58
CA LEU A 172 2.55 4.38 4.68
C LEU A 172 2.69 3.88 6.12
N MET A 173 2.81 4.77 7.11
CA MET A 173 2.91 4.36 8.51
C MET A 173 1.59 3.81 9.08
N GLN A 174 0.46 4.26 8.54
CA GLN A 174 -0.87 3.82 8.94
C GLN A 174 -1.28 2.52 8.25
N TYR A 175 -1.03 2.41 6.93
CA TYR A 175 -1.50 1.34 6.04
C TYR A 175 -0.43 0.28 5.78
N ARG A 176 0.85 0.67 5.76
CA ARG A 176 1.97 -0.22 5.44
C ARG A 176 1.71 -0.99 4.14
N ASP A 177 1.25 -0.30 3.11
CA ASP A 177 0.80 -0.85 1.82
C ASP A 177 1.86 -0.68 0.71
N LEU A 178 1.66 -1.34 -0.44
CA LEU A 178 2.58 -1.22 -1.57
C LEU A 178 2.44 0.12 -2.27
N LEU A 179 1.22 0.68 -2.32
CA LEU A 179 0.95 1.95 -2.99
C LEU A 179 1.81 3.09 -2.47
N ASN A 180 1.85 3.30 -1.15
CA ASN A 180 2.62 4.41 -0.59
C ASN A 180 4.14 4.15 -0.65
N VAL A 181 4.58 2.88 -0.61
CA VAL A 181 5.98 2.52 -0.92
C VAL A 181 6.33 2.93 -2.35
N PHE A 182 5.45 2.63 -3.31
CA PHE A 182 5.63 2.97 -4.71
C PHE A 182 5.67 4.48 -4.93
N VAL A 183 4.73 5.25 -4.37
CA VAL A 183 4.73 6.72 -4.48
C VAL A 183 6.03 7.29 -3.93
N LEU A 184 6.44 6.92 -2.71
CA LEU A 184 7.67 7.41 -2.09
C LEU A 184 8.95 7.00 -2.84
N SER A 185 8.92 5.89 -3.60
CA SER A 185 10.06 5.50 -4.43
C SER A 185 10.40 6.51 -5.53
N HIS A 186 9.49 7.42 -5.87
CA HIS A 186 9.71 8.50 -6.84
C HIS A 186 10.37 9.74 -6.23
N LEU A 187 10.50 9.81 -4.89
CA LEU A 187 11.12 10.94 -4.22
C LEU A 187 12.55 11.24 -4.72
N PRO A 188 13.46 10.26 -4.88
CA PRO A 188 14.80 10.55 -5.40
C PRO A 188 14.78 11.19 -6.80
N TRP A 189 13.90 10.71 -7.68
CA TRP A 189 13.73 11.30 -9.02
C TRP A 189 13.24 12.75 -8.94
N PHE A 190 12.23 13.01 -8.11
CA PHE A 190 11.75 14.37 -7.86
C PHE A 190 12.86 15.29 -7.34
N LEU A 191 13.68 14.82 -6.39
CA LEU A 191 14.77 15.59 -5.78
C LEU A 191 15.88 15.92 -6.78
N ILE A 192 16.21 15.01 -7.70
CA ILE A 192 17.20 15.27 -8.76
C ILE A 192 16.74 16.44 -9.64
N GLY A 193 15.46 16.47 -10.02
CA GLY A 193 14.88 17.57 -10.80
C GLY A 193 14.62 18.86 -10.00
N ASN A 194 14.53 18.78 -8.68
CA ASN A 194 14.07 19.86 -7.81
C ASN A 194 14.95 20.06 -6.57
N ILE A 195 16.28 20.04 -6.73
CA ILE A 195 17.22 20.04 -5.61
C ILE A 195 17.03 21.20 -4.61
N LYS A 196 16.58 22.37 -5.08
CA LYS A 196 16.28 23.53 -4.23
C LYS A 196 15.09 23.28 -3.28
N LEU A 197 14.17 22.40 -3.67
CA LEU A 197 13.02 21.99 -2.86
C LEU A 197 13.34 20.81 -1.94
N ALA A 198 14.55 20.23 -2.01
CA ALA A 198 14.92 19.06 -1.23
C ALA A 198 14.72 19.22 0.29
N PRO A 199 15.09 20.36 0.91
CA PRO A 199 14.84 20.55 2.35
C PRO A 199 13.35 20.48 2.69
N GLN A 200 12.48 21.05 1.85
CA GLN A 200 11.03 21.08 2.05
C GLN A 200 10.43 19.68 1.86
N ALA A 201 10.85 18.96 0.82
CA ALA A 201 10.40 17.59 0.56
C ALA A 201 10.81 16.62 1.68
N ILE A 202 12.07 16.68 2.12
CA ILE A 202 12.57 15.85 3.23
C ILE A 202 11.83 16.19 4.53
N ALA A 203 11.59 17.48 4.81
CA ALA A 203 10.82 17.91 5.98
C ALA A 203 9.37 17.39 5.92
N ALA A 204 8.70 17.48 4.77
CA ALA A 204 7.34 16.98 4.59
C ALA A 204 7.26 15.46 4.82
N VAL A 205 8.15 14.68 4.21
CA VAL A 205 8.24 13.23 4.39
C VAL A 205 8.53 12.87 5.85
N SER A 206 9.49 13.53 6.48
CA SER A 206 9.84 13.30 7.89
C SER A 206 8.66 13.58 8.82
N LYS A 207 7.94 14.68 8.56
CA LYS A 207 6.73 15.05 9.28
C LYS A 207 5.63 14.02 9.08
N GLY A 208 5.43 13.52 7.86
CA GLY A 208 4.48 12.47 7.52
C GLY A 208 4.76 11.18 8.28
N LEU A 209 6.00 10.69 8.22
CA LEU A 209 6.45 9.50 8.97
C LEU A 209 6.19 9.66 10.47
N LEU A 210 6.64 10.77 11.07
CA LEU A 210 6.50 11.00 12.51
C LEU A 210 5.04 11.09 12.95
N ARG A 211 4.20 11.82 12.21
CA ARG A 211 2.76 11.92 12.49
C ARG A 211 2.08 10.56 12.33
N GLY A 212 2.38 9.84 11.27
CA GLY A 212 1.79 8.53 10.98
C GLY A 212 2.21 7.45 11.98
N ILE A 213 3.39 7.54 12.58
CA ILE A 213 3.79 6.62 13.66
C ILE A 213 3.05 6.92 14.97
N ARG A 214 2.81 8.20 15.27
CA ARG A 214 2.30 8.65 16.57
C ARG A 214 0.79 8.69 16.66
N CYS A 215 0.09 8.85 15.54
CA CYS A 215 -1.35 9.01 15.56
C CYS A 215 -2.09 7.68 15.79
N LYS A 216 -3.31 7.80 16.31
CA LYS A 216 -4.26 6.69 16.38
C LYS A 216 -4.62 6.22 14.96
N PRO A 217 -5.11 4.97 14.80
CA PRO A 217 -5.49 4.43 13.48
C PRO A 217 -6.49 5.33 12.75
N VAL A 218 -6.04 6.07 11.74
CA VAL A 218 -6.89 7.06 11.04
C VAL A 218 -7.93 6.41 10.13
N PHE A 219 -7.69 5.20 9.66
CA PHE A 219 -8.69 4.44 8.89
C PHE A 219 -9.93 4.11 9.71
N ALA A 220 -9.77 3.99 11.02
CA ALA A 220 -10.84 3.73 11.98
C ALA A 220 -11.52 5.02 12.48
N TYR A 221 -11.15 6.20 11.96
CA TYR A 221 -11.79 7.46 12.34
C TYR A 221 -13.08 7.70 11.51
N PRO A 222 -14.27 7.82 12.13
CA PRO A 222 -15.53 8.00 11.42
C PRO A 222 -15.71 9.44 10.89
N PHE A 223 -14.91 9.86 9.91
CA PHE A 223 -14.96 11.23 9.39
C PHE A 223 -16.36 11.61 8.85
N GLU A 224 -17.11 10.63 8.35
CA GLU A 224 -18.46 10.78 7.79
C GLU A 224 -19.47 11.30 8.81
N GLN A 225 -19.23 11.01 10.09
CA GLN A 225 -20.07 11.42 11.21
C GLN A 225 -19.56 12.71 11.88
N ASN A 226 -18.41 13.23 11.44
CA ASN A 226 -17.65 14.26 12.14
C ASN A 226 -17.30 15.46 11.26
N TRP A 227 -17.98 15.66 10.13
CA TRP A 227 -17.74 16.78 9.23
C TRP A 227 -17.82 18.15 9.89
N HIS A 228 -18.67 18.33 10.90
CA HIS A 228 -18.84 19.59 11.63
C HIS A 228 -17.74 19.86 12.67
N LYS A 229 -16.92 18.87 13.01
CA LYS A 229 -15.86 19.06 14.01
C LYS A 229 -14.74 19.93 13.47
N LEU A 230 -14.14 20.73 14.35
CA LEU A 230 -12.96 21.51 14.00
C LEU A 230 -11.78 20.58 13.68
N VAL A 231 -11.02 20.88 12.63
CA VAL A 231 -9.83 20.09 12.25
C VAL A 231 -8.84 20.00 13.41
N SER A 232 -8.73 21.05 14.23
CA SER A 232 -7.89 21.06 15.44
C SER A 232 -8.35 20.02 16.47
N GLN A 233 -9.66 19.87 16.68
CA GLN A 233 -10.23 18.85 17.57
C GLN A 233 -10.02 17.44 17.01
N VAL A 234 -10.24 17.23 15.71
CA VAL A 234 -9.98 15.94 15.04
C VAL A 234 -8.50 15.53 15.20
N ARG A 235 -7.57 16.47 14.98
CA ARG A 235 -6.14 16.24 15.18
C ARG A 235 -5.80 15.88 16.61
N GLN A 236 -6.40 16.56 17.59
CA GLN A 236 -6.23 16.26 19.00
C GLN A 236 -6.74 14.84 19.34
N GLU A 237 -7.94 14.47 18.87
CA GLU A 237 -8.53 13.14 19.06
C GLU A 237 -7.62 12.03 18.51
N LEU A 238 -7.01 12.28 17.35
CA LEU A 238 -6.11 11.35 16.66
C LEU A 238 -4.66 11.40 17.15
N GLY A 239 -4.28 12.35 18.01
CA GLY A 239 -2.90 12.51 18.46
C GLY A 239 -1.95 13.02 17.38
N ILE A 240 -2.44 13.87 16.47
CA ILE A 240 -1.66 14.51 15.40
C ILE A 240 -1.26 15.91 15.85
N ALA A 241 0.03 16.12 16.11
CA ALA A 241 0.64 17.41 16.43
C ALA A 241 1.29 18.03 15.18
#